data_AF-A0AAU7AAK6-F1
#
_entry.id   AF-A0AAU7AAK6-F1
#
_cell.length_a   1.000
_cell.length_b   1.000
_cell.length_c   1.000
_cell.angle_alpha   90.00
_cell.angle_beta   90.00
_cell.angle_gamma   90.00
#
_symmetry.space_group_name_H-M   'P 1'
#
loop_
_entity.id
_entity.type
_entity.pdbx_description
1 polymer ?
#
loop_
_entity_poly.entity_id
_entity_poly.type
_entity_poly.pdbx_seq_one_letter_code
_entity_poly.pdbx_strand_id
1 'polypeptide(L)'
;MRFFVHRRRFADLSEQEILALAISSEEDDARIYSGFAQQLRAEYPDSAALFADMAEEEDAHRQQLIALHETRFGAFIPLIRREHVAGFYARQPIWLMANLGIEKIRAEAEAMERKAEDFYRKAAARSSDAASRKLLGDLAASEARHKVRAEGLSQNLTSSGAAQEEGFQAKRQFILTWVQPGLAGLMDGSVSTLAPIFATAFATQNSHTTFLVGLAAALGAGVSMAFTEAASDDGALSGRGSPLKRGFAAGVMTTIGGLGHALPYLIADIWTANLIAFIVVFIELWAIAWIQNRYMQTPFFRAAFQVVLGGSLVFAIGIVIGSG
;
A
#
# COMPACT_ATOMS: atom_id res chain seq x y z
N MET A 1 -23.79 -17.70 13.52
CA MET A 1 -24.46 -16.70 14.39
C MET A 1 -24.01 -15.31 13.94
N ARG A 2 -24.90 -14.51 13.34
CA ARG A 2 -24.65 -13.08 13.09
C ARG A 2 -24.91 -12.36 14.41
N PHE A 3 -23.86 -11.91 15.09
CA PHE A 3 -24.00 -10.99 16.22
C PHE A 3 -24.53 -9.67 15.66
N PHE A 4 -25.83 -9.41 15.81
CA PHE A 4 -26.35 -8.06 15.67
C PHE A 4 -25.81 -7.26 16.85
N VAL A 5 -24.76 -6.47 16.61
CA VAL A 5 -24.32 -5.47 17.59
C VAL A 5 -25.44 -4.44 17.68
N HIS A 6 -26.21 -4.47 18.77
CA HIS A 6 -27.21 -3.44 19.07
C HIS A 6 -26.47 -2.12 19.32
N ARG A 7 -26.35 -1.29 18.29
CA ARG A 7 -25.79 0.06 18.40
C ARG A 7 -26.84 1.01 18.99
N ARG A 8 -26.47 1.78 20.01
CA ARG A 8 -27.32 2.84 20.59
C ARG A 8 -27.31 4.07 19.71
N ARG A 9 -28.42 4.83 19.65
CA ARG A 9 -28.41 6.10 18.91
C ARG A 9 -27.73 7.16 19.76
N PHE A 10 -26.99 8.07 19.11
CA PHE A 10 -26.37 9.20 19.81
C PHE A 10 -27.39 10.07 20.57
N ALA A 11 -28.62 10.16 20.04
CA ALA A 11 -29.74 10.86 20.68
C ALA A 11 -30.21 10.22 22.01
N ASP A 12 -29.84 8.96 22.26
CA ASP A 12 -30.25 8.22 23.46
C ASP A 12 -29.15 8.18 24.52
N LEU A 13 -28.02 8.87 24.29
CA LEU A 13 -26.92 8.95 25.25
C LEU A 13 -27.17 10.06 26.27
N SER A 14 -26.86 9.77 27.54
CA SER A 14 -26.80 10.77 28.60
C SER A 14 -25.57 11.66 28.44
N GLU A 15 -25.52 12.81 29.13
CA GLU A 15 -24.31 13.66 29.10
C GLU A 15 -23.07 12.95 29.66
N GLN A 16 -23.23 12.10 30.67
CA GLN A 16 -22.14 11.27 31.19
C GLN A 16 -21.61 10.31 30.13
N GLU A 17 -22.51 9.67 29.37
CA GLU A 17 -22.15 8.76 28.29
C GLU A 17 -21.53 9.48 27.09
N ILE A 18 -21.94 10.72 26.81
CA ILE A 18 -21.32 11.56 25.78
C ILE A 18 -19.88 11.91 26.17
N LEU A 19 -19.63 12.32 27.42
CA LEU A 19 -18.26 12.60 27.89
C LEU A 19 -17.42 11.32 27.93
N ALA A 20 -17.98 10.19 28.37
CA ALA A 20 -17.27 8.92 28.36
C ALA A 20 -16.90 8.46 26.95
N LEU A 21 -17.78 8.69 25.96
CA LEU A 21 -17.49 8.42 24.56
C LEU A 21 -16.41 9.36 24.01
N ALA A 22 -16.38 10.62 24.45
CA ALA A 22 -15.31 11.55 24.09
C ALA A 22 -13.96 11.09 24.65
N ILE A 23 -13.92 10.69 25.92
CA ILE A 23 -12.68 10.19 26.57
C ILE A 23 -12.12 8.98 25.82
N SER A 24 -12.95 7.97 25.54
CA SER A 24 -12.49 6.77 24.81
C SER A 24 -12.11 7.08 23.36
N SER A 25 -12.74 8.09 22.76
CA SER A 25 -12.42 8.58 21.43
C SER A 25 -11.01 9.18 21.35
N GLU A 26 -10.66 10.04 22.32
CA GLU A 26 -9.33 10.65 22.43
C GLU A 26 -8.23 9.62 22.73
N GLU A 27 -8.52 8.65 23.61
CA GLU A 27 -7.60 7.56 23.90
C GLU A 27 -7.24 6.72 22.67
N ASP A 28 -8.25 6.42 21.85
CA ASP A 28 -8.05 5.64 20.64
C ASP A 28 -7.32 6.48 19.57
N ASP A 29 -7.64 7.77 19.42
CA ASP A 29 -7.01 8.65 18.42
C ASP A 29 -5.54 8.95 18.75
N ALA A 30 -5.20 9.24 20.01
CA ALA A 30 -3.81 9.42 20.44
C ALA A 30 -2.93 8.20 20.12
N ARG A 31 -3.47 6.98 20.28
CA ARG A 31 -2.78 5.73 19.93
C ARG A 31 -2.61 5.57 18.42
N ILE A 32 -3.60 5.98 17.64
CA ILE A 32 -3.54 5.95 16.17
C ILE A 32 -2.44 6.90 15.68
N TYR A 33 -2.42 8.15 16.16
CA TYR A 33 -1.38 9.12 15.80
C TYR A 33 0.02 8.68 16.22
N SER A 34 0.17 8.15 17.44
CA SER A 34 1.43 7.54 17.89
C SER A 34 1.89 6.42 16.97
N GLY A 35 0.95 5.60 16.47
CA GLY A 35 1.21 4.55 15.50
C GLY A 35 1.73 5.08 14.16
N PHE A 36 1.13 6.15 13.64
CA PHE A 36 1.61 6.81 12.42
C PHE A 36 3.00 7.40 12.60
N ALA A 37 3.23 8.10 13.71
CA ALA A 37 4.53 8.67 14.04
C ALA A 37 5.62 7.58 14.07
N GLN A 38 5.36 6.46 14.74
CA GLN A 38 6.30 5.35 14.81
C GLN A 38 6.59 4.73 13.44
N GLN A 39 5.56 4.55 12.60
CA GLN A 39 5.70 3.96 11.27
C GLN A 39 6.49 4.87 10.31
N LEU A 40 6.23 6.17 10.35
CA LEU A 40 6.81 7.13 9.42
C LEU A 40 8.22 7.58 9.81
N ARG A 41 8.66 7.33 11.06
CA ARG A 41 9.90 7.88 11.63
C ARG A 41 11.15 7.69 10.78
N ALA A 42 11.28 6.53 10.12
CA ALA A 42 12.48 6.21 9.33
C ALA A 42 12.47 6.85 7.94
N GLU A 43 11.30 6.93 7.29
CA GLU A 43 11.18 7.35 5.89
C GLU A 43 10.69 8.79 5.73
N TYR A 44 9.92 9.31 6.69
CA TYR A 44 9.27 10.64 6.67
C TYR A 44 9.31 11.28 8.07
N PRO A 45 10.50 11.72 8.55
CA PRO A 45 10.69 12.20 9.93
C PRO A 45 9.88 13.45 10.28
N ASP A 46 9.68 14.37 9.33
CA ASP A 46 8.89 15.59 9.57
C ASP A 46 7.40 15.27 9.76
N SER A 47 6.88 14.38 8.91
CA SER A 47 5.51 13.87 9.05
C SER A 47 5.33 13.05 10.33
N ALA A 48 6.35 12.31 10.75
CA ALA A 48 6.35 11.58 12.01
C ALA A 48 6.30 12.51 13.23
N ALA A 49 7.06 13.62 13.21
CA ALA A 49 7.02 14.63 14.26
C ALA A 49 5.64 15.26 14.39
N LEU A 50 5.00 15.61 13.27
CA LEU A 50 3.64 16.14 13.27
C LEU A 50 2.65 15.19 13.96
N PHE A 51 2.66 13.90 13.61
CA PHE A 51 1.76 12.95 14.24
C PHE A 51 2.09 12.68 15.72
N ALA A 52 3.35 12.84 16.13
CA ALA A 52 3.71 12.78 17.55
C ALA A 52 3.12 13.96 18.31
N ASP A 53 3.22 15.19 17.77
CA ASP A 53 2.63 16.39 18.36
C ASP A 53 1.11 16.27 18.48
N MET A 54 0.44 15.77 17.43
CA MET A 54 -1.01 15.51 17.46
C MET A 54 -1.38 14.49 18.55
N ALA A 55 -0.60 13.42 18.71
CA ALA A 55 -0.87 12.45 19.78
C ALA A 55 -0.76 13.06 21.19
N GLU A 56 0.16 14.01 21.40
CA GLU A 56 0.26 14.75 22.66
C GLU A 56 -0.92 15.70 22.88
N GLU A 57 -1.41 16.36 21.82
CA GLU A 57 -2.61 17.21 21.89
C GLU A 57 -3.87 16.41 22.25
N GLU A 58 -4.09 15.24 21.65
CA GLU A 58 -5.21 14.36 22.00
C GLU A 58 -5.11 13.82 23.44
N ASP A 59 -3.90 13.57 23.94
CA ASP A 59 -3.69 13.20 25.34
C ASP A 59 -4.14 14.32 26.29
N ALA A 60 -3.85 15.58 25.93
CA ALA A 60 -4.30 16.75 26.68
C ALA A 60 -5.83 16.89 26.63
N HIS A 61 -6.46 16.67 25.47
CA HIS A 61 -7.92 16.64 25.33
C HIS A 61 -8.56 15.59 26.25
N ARG A 62 -8.01 14.36 26.26
CA ARG A 62 -8.43 13.29 27.16
C ARG A 62 -8.37 13.71 28.62
N GLN A 63 -7.26 14.32 29.06
CA GLN A 63 -7.09 14.75 30.45
C GLN A 63 -8.15 15.79 30.86
N GLN A 64 -8.44 16.76 29.99
CA GLN A 64 -9.48 17.78 30.25
C GLN A 64 -10.88 17.16 30.35
N LEU A 65 -11.20 16.21 29.47
CA LEU A 65 -12.48 15.49 29.50
C LEU A 65 -12.65 14.64 30.76
N ILE A 66 -11.59 13.95 31.20
CA ILE A 66 -11.58 13.18 32.44
C ILE A 66 -11.81 14.09 33.65
N ALA A 67 -11.11 15.22 33.73
CA ALA A 67 -11.27 16.17 34.82
C ALA A 67 -12.69 16.75 34.89
N LEU A 68 -13.30 17.07 33.74
CA LEU A 68 -14.69 17.51 33.69
C LEU A 68 -15.65 16.39 34.09
N HIS A 69 -15.45 15.17 33.59
CA HIS A 69 -16.27 14.02 33.95
C HIS A 69 -16.22 13.77 35.46
N GLU A 70 -15.03 13.75 36.07
CA GLU A 70 -14.84 13.55 37.50
C GLU A 70 -15.57 14.62 38.32
N THR A 71 -15.47 15.88 37.91
CA THR A 71 -16.15 17.01 38.57
C THR A 71 -17.68 16.88 38.53
N ARG A 72 -18.24 16.38 37.42
CA ARG A 72 -19.70 16.35 37.19
C ARG A 72 -20.37 15.05 37.62
N PHE A 73 -19.70 13.92 37.42
CA PHE A 73 -20.27 12.58 37.52
C PHE A 73 -19.47 11.64 38.42
N GLY A 74 -18.33 12.10 38.96
CA GLY A 74 -17.43 11.32 39.81
C GLY A 74 -16.48 10.42 39.01
N ALA A 75 -15.73 9.59 39.73
CA ALA A 75 -14.63 8.81 39.18
C ALA A 75 -15.05 7.67 38.23
N PHE A 76 -16.31 7.24 38.25
CA PHE A 76 -16.78 6.11 37.44
C PHE A 76 -17.12 6.55 36.02
N ILE A 77 -16.22 6.29 35.06
CA ILE A 77 -16.44 6.53 33.63
C ILE A 77 -17.07 5.28 32.99
N PRO A 78 -18.30 5.35 32.44
CA PRO A 78 -18.92 4.22 31.77
C PRO A 78 -18.14 3.77 30.52
N LEU A 79 -18.01 2.46 30.31
CA LEU A 79 -17.39 1.94 29.08
C LEU A 79 -18.33 2.08 27.88
N ILE A 80 -18.02 3.06 27.02
CA ILE A 80 -18.69 3.25 25.73
C ILE A 80 -17.64 3.57 24.67
N ARG A 81 -17.80 2.99 23.48
CA ARG A 81 -16.90 3.15 22.34
C ARG A 81 -17.67 3.55 21.10
N ARG A 82 -16.98 4.09 20.10
CA ARG A 82 -17.57 4.57 18.84
C ARG A 82 -18.37 3.48 18.12
N GLU A 83 -17.88 2.24 18.12
CA GLU A 83 -18.53 1.08 17.50
C GLU A 83 -19.88 0.70 18.15
N HIS A 84 -20.11 1.12 19.39
CA HIS A 84 -21.36 0.91 20.12
C HIS A 84 -22.43 1.95 19.79
N VAL A 85 -22.09 3.02 19.05
CA VAL A 85 -22.99 4.13 18.74
C VAL A 85 -23.32 4.17 17.24
N ALA A 86 -24.62 4.17 16.92
CA ALA A 86 -25.12 4.23 15.56
C ALA A 86 -24.81 5.61 14.95
N GLY A 87 -24.28 5.61 13.72
CA GLY A 87 -23.85 6.83 13.03
C GLY A 87 -22.44 7.30 13.38
N PHE A 88 -21.75 6.64 14.32
CA PHE A 88 -20.31 6.82 14.52
C PHE A 88 -19.51 5.87 13.64
N TYR A 89 -18.48 6.40 12.99
CA TYR A 89 -17.58 5.62 12.17
C TYR A 89 -16.58 4.89 13.06
N ALA A 90 -16.45 3.58 12.88
CA ALA A 90 -15.32 2.85 13.42
C ALA A 90 -14.04 3.31 12.71
N ARG A 91 -12.98 3.62 13.48
CA ARG A 91 -11.65 3.86 12.92
C ARG A 91 -11.16 2.56 12.25
N GLN A 92 -10.46 2.68 11.12
CA GLN A 92 -9.80 1.52 10.54
C GLN A 92 -8.68 1.05 11.49
N PRO A 93 -8.55 -0.26 11.76
CA PRO A 93 -7.48 -0.76 12.60
C PRO A 93 -6.09 -0.36 12.06
N ILE A 94 -5.20 0.11 12.93
CA ILE A 94 -3.86 0.60 12.57
C ILE A 94 -3.06 -0.44 11.75
N TRP A 95 -3.22 -1.74 12.01
CA TRP A 95 -2.52 -2.81 11.29
C TRP A 95 -2.96 -2.97 9.83
N LEU A 96 -4.19 -2.58 9.47
CA LEU A 96 -4.61 -2.47 8.07
C LEU A 96 -3.93 -1.29 7.36
N MET A 97 -3.37 -0.35 8.14
CA MET A 97 -2.76 0.88 7.63
C MET A 97 -1.23 0.81 7.52
N ALA A 98 -0.61 -0.23 8.09
CA ALA A 98 0.85 -0.42 8.16
C ALA A 98 1.57 -0.47 6.79
N ASN A 99 0.83 -0.63 5.69
CA ASN A 99 1.36 -0.64 4.32
C ASN A 99 0.81 0.49 3.44
N LEU A 100 0.09 1.45 4.01
CA LEU A 100 -0.43 2.59 3.25
C LEU A 100 0.69 3.59 2.98
N GLY A 101 0.70 4.17 1.77
CA GLY A 101 1.59 5.28 1.46
C GLY A 101 1.24 6.52 2.30
N ILE A 102 2.22 7.40 2.51
CA ILE A 102 2.10 8.63 3.31
C ILE A 102 0.84 9.46 3.00
N GLU A 103 0.48 9.58 1.71
CA GLU A 103 -0.72 10.32 1.28
C GLU A 103 -2.01 9.73 1.83
N LYS A 104 -2.10 8.40 1.94
CA LYS A 104 -3.27 7.75 2.52
C LYS A 104 -3.33 7.92 4.04
N ILE A 105 -2.17 7.91 4.71
CA ILE A 105 -2.10 8.18 6.15
C ILE A 105 -2.56 9.62 6.44
N ARG A 106 -2.09 10.60 5.67
CA ARG A 106 -2.53 12.00 5.74
C ARG A 106 -4.02 12.16 5.51
N ALA A 107 -4.55 11.53 4.45
CA ALA A 107 -5.97 11.58 4.15
C ALA A 107 -6.84 10.93 5.25
N GLU A 108 -6.37 9.84 5.85
CA GLU A 108 -7.07 9.22 6.98
C GLU A 108 -7.05 10.15 8.19
N ALA A 109 -5.89 10.70 8.57
CA ALA A 109 -5.79 11.67 9.66
C ALA A 109 -6.74 12.87 9.46
N GLU A 110 -6.78 13.45 8.26
CA GLU A 110 -7.70 14.56 7.96
C GLU A 110 -9.18 14.13 8.04
N ALA A 111 -9.50 12.90 7.60
CA ALA A 111 -10.82 12.32 7.81
C ALA A 111 -11.12 12.04 9.29
N MET A 112 -10.08 11.82 10.10
CA MET A 112 -10.20 11.59 11.52
C MET A 112 -10.62 12.85 12.27
N GLU A 113 -9.89 13.94 12.03
CA GLU A 113 -10.13 15.29 12.56
C GLU A 113 -11.54 15.79 12.22
N ARG A 114 -11.96 15.69 10.95
CA ARG A 114 -13.31 16.09 10.52
C ARG A 114 -14.41 15.36 11.29
N LYS A 115 -14.23 14.06 11.56
CA LYS A 115 -15.21 13.26 12.29
C LYS A 115 -15.23 13.63 13.78
N ALA A 116 -14.09 13.97 14.37
CA ALA A 116 -13.99 14.45 15.74
C ALA A 116 -14.64 15.83 15.90
N GLU A 117 -14.37 16.77 14.98
CA GLU A 117 -15.02 18.08 14.89
C GLU A 117 -16.57 17.95 14.86
N ASP A 118 -17.09 17.11 13.96
CA ASP A 118 -18.52 16.85 13.82
C ASP A 118 -19.12 16.24 15.09
N PHE A 119 -18.39 15.34 15.74
CA PHE A 119 -18.80 14.76 17.01
C PHE A 119 -18.92 15.84 18.08
N TYR A 120 -17.86 16.61 18.31
CA TYR A 120 -17.82 17.61 19.36
C TYR A 120 -18.87 18.70 19.16
N ARG A 121 -19.13 19.12 17.92
CA ARG A 121 -20.26 20.02 17.61
C ARG A 121 -21.61 19.44 18.03
N LYS A 122 -21.87 18.18 17.69
CA LYS A 122 -23.13 17.49 18.05
C LYS A 122 -23.24 17.27 19.56
N ALA A 123 -22.14 16.92 20.22
CA ALA A 123 -22.05 16.74 21.66
C ALA A 123 -22.35 18.06 22.38
N ALA A 124 -21.68 19.16 22.00
CA ALA A 124 -21.91 20.48 22.57
C ALA A 124 -23.36 20.96 22.39
N ALA A 125 -23.97 20.71 21.21
CA ALA A 125 -25.37 21.06 20.94
C ALA A 125 -26.38 20.28 21.81
N ARG A 126 -26.01 19.09 22.31
CA ARG A 126 -26.84 18.28 23.21
C ARG A 126 -26.56 18.52 24.69
N SER A 127 -25.45 19.15 25.04
CA SER A 127 -25.12 19.45 26.43
C SER A 127 -25.91 20.65 26.94
N SER A 128 -26.62 20.45 28.05
CA SER A 128 -27.34 21.49 28.79
C SER A 128 -26.43 22.24 29.77
N ASP A 129 -25.46 21.54 30.36
CA ASP A 129 -24.47 22.11 31.27
C ASP A 129 -23.48 23.04 30.58
N ALA A 130 -23.24 24.20 31.20
CA ALA A 130 -22.41 25.25 30.64
C ALA A 130 -20.93 24.85 30.53
N ALA A 131 -20.38 24.16 31.54
CA ALA A 131 -18.98 23.72 31.53
C ALA A 131 -18.73 22.69 30.43
N SER A 132 -19.67 21.75 30.26
CA SER A 132 -19.60 20.71 29.22
C SER A 132 -19.77 21.28 27.83
N ARG A 133 -20.75 22.17 27.63
CA ARG A 133 -20.94 22.86 26.35
C ARG A 133 -19.70 23.68 25.98
N LYS A 134 -19.08 24.36 26.96
CA LYS A 134 -17.84 25.10 26.75
C LYS A 134 -16.71 24.16 26.31
N LEU A 135 -16.40 23.13 27.11
CA LEU A 135 -15.27 22.24 26.79
C LEU A 135 -15.46 21.54 25.45
N LEU A 136 -16.64 20.97 25.19
CA LEU A 136 -16.93 20.30 23.91
C LEU A 136 -16.90 21.28 22.73
N GLY A 137 -17.30 22.54 22.93
CA GLY A 137 -17.16 23.59 21.91
C GLY A 137 -15.72 23.99 21.65
N ASP A 138 -14.91 24.11 22.71
CA ASP A 138 -13.48 24.42 22.63
C ASP A 138 -12.72 23.28 21.91
N LEU A 139 -13.06 22.02 22.21
CA LEU A 139 -12.54 20.84 21.52
C LEU A 139 -12.95 20.83 20.04
N ALA A 140 -14.22 21.07 19.72
CA ALA A 140 -14.65 21.20 18.31
C ALA A 140 -13.84 22.28 17.55
N ALA A 141 -13.51 23.38 18.22
CA ALA A 141 -12.67 24.42 17.64
C ALA A 141 -11.20 23.98 17.54
N SER A 142 -10.71 23.11 18.43
CA SER A 142 -9.38 22.50 18.36
C SER A 142 -9.26 21.55 17.18
N GLU A 143 -10.18 20.61 17.01
CA GLU A 143 -10.23 19.69 15.86
C GLU A 143 -10.31 20.46 14.53
N ALA A 144 -11.11 21.53 14.47
CA ALA A 144 -11.18 22.39 13.29
C ALA A 144 -9.83 23.06 12.99
N ARG A 145 -9.07 23.43 14.03
CA ARG A 145 -7.70 23.96 13.88
C ARG A 145 -6.70 22.87 13.51
N HIS A 146 -6.85 21.63 13.97
CA HIS A 146 -6.01 20.51 13.56
C HIS A 146 -6.14 20.27 12.05
N LYS A 147 -7.35 20.35 11.50
CA LYS A 147 -7.56 20.32 10.04
C LYS A 147 -6.77 21.44 9.34
N VAL A 148 -6.87 22.67 9.82
CA VAL A 148 -6.14 23.83 9.25
C VAL A 148 -4.63 23.71 9.46
N ARG A 149 -4.17 23.09 10.56
CA ARG A 149 -2.75 22.84 10.83
C ARG A 149 -2.23 21.72 9.93
N ALA A 150 -2.98 20.64 9.71
CA ALA A 150 -2.60 19.60 8.75
C ALA A 150 -2.56 20.13 7.31
N GLU A 151 -3.55 20.94 6.91
CA GLU A 151 -3.57 21.64 5.61
C GLU A 151 -2.48 22.72 5.51
N GLY A 152 -2.26 23.50 6.56
CA GLY A 152 -1.28 24.59 6.63
C GLY A 152 0.16 24.09 6.73
N LEU A 153 0.40 22.97 7.41
CA LEU A 153 1.68 22.28 7.39
C LEU A 153 1.89 21.58 6.05
N SER A 154 0.85 21.03 5.41
CA SER A 154 0.93 20.60 4.02
C SER A 154 1.31 21.76 3.10
N GLN A 155 0.74 22.96 3.30
CA GLN A 155 1.13 24.17 2.55
C GLN A 155 2.54 24.65 2.90
N ASN A 156 2.99 24.59 4.17
CA ASN A 156 4.35 24.95 4.58
C ASN A 156 5.39 23.94 4.06
N LEU A 157 5.07 22.64 4.09
CA LEU A 157 5.86 21.58 3.47
C LEU A 157 5.83 21.69 1.93
N THR A 158 4.73 22.14 1.33
CA THR A 158 4.64 22.36 -0.12
C THR A 158 5.42 23.60 -0.54
N SER A 159 5.37 24.69 0.24
CA SER A 159 6.10 25.93 -0.02
C SER A 159 7.58 25.84 0.34
N SER A 160 7.97 24.98 1.28
CA SER A 160 9.37 24.60 1.53
C SER A 160 9.90 23.55 0.56
N GLY A 161 9.04 22.94 -0.27
CA GLY A 161 9.37 21.84 -1.18
C GLY A 161 9.42 20.45 -0.55
N ALA A 162 9.38 20.35 0.79
CA ALA A 162 9.43 19.08 1.53
C ALA A 162 8.31 18.10 1.15
N ALA A 163 7.08 18.55 0.87
CA ALA A 163 5.99 17.66 0.45
C ALA A 163 6.21 17.08 -0.97
N GLN A 164 6.78 17.88 -1.88
CA GLN A 164 7.19 17.39 -3.21
C GLN A 164 8.38 16.45 -3.10
N GLU A 165 9.32 16.74 -2.20
CA GLU A 165 10.46 15.87 -1.91
C GLU A 165 9.98 14.54 -1.33
N GLU A 166 9.13 14.51 -0.30
CA GLU A 166 8.56 13.28 0.26
C GLU A 166 7.74 12.50 -0.78
N GLY A 167 6.94 13.17 -1.60
CA GLY A 167 6.21 12.54 -2.70
C GLY A 167 7.14 11.95 -3.77
N PHE A 168 8.23 12.64 -4.07
CA PHE A 168 9.29 12.16 -4.96
C PHE A 168 10.02 10.96 -4.35
N GLN A 169 10.36 11.00 -3.05
CA GLN A 169 10.98 9.91 -2.32
C GLN A 169 10.05 8.69 -2.28
N ALA A 170 8.76 8.85 -1.99
CA ALA A 170 7.78 7.77 -2.00
C ALA A 170 7.67 7.10 -3.39
N LYS A 171 7.62 7.91 -4.45
CA LYS A 171 7.58 7.41 -5.83
C LYS A 171 8.88 6.70 -6.21
N ARG A 172 10.04 7.27 -5.84
CA ARG A 172 11.36 6.69 -6.06
C ARG A 172 11.48 5.35 -5.32
N GLN A 173 11.06 5.31 -4.07
CA GLN A 173 11.03 4.11 -3.24
C GLN A 173 10.17 3.01 -3.87
N PHE A 174 8.97 3.35 -4.34
CA PHE A 174 8.10 2.42 -5.04
C PHE A 174 8.77 1.85 -6.30
N ILE A 175 9.38 2.72 -7.12
CA ILE A 175 10.08 2.30 -8.34
C ILE A 175 11.24 1.35 -7.99
N LEU A 176 12.08 1.70 -7.02
CA LEU A 176 13.25 0.91 -6.65
C LEU A 176 12.91 -0.42 -5.95
N THR A 177 11.82 -0.46 -5.19
CA THR A 177 11.42 -1.65 -4.40
C THR A 177 10.58 -2.64 -5.22
N TRP A 178 9.71 -2.14 -6.10
CA TRP A 178 8.70 -2.97 -6.77
C TRP A 178 8.86 -2.99 -8.28
N VAL A 179 8.94 -1.81 -8.91
CA VAL A 179 8.91 -1.72 -10.37
C VAL A 179 10.21 -2.20 -10.99
N GLN A 180 11.36 -1.77 -10.46
CA GLN A 180 12.66 -2.12 -11.00
C GLN A 180 12.96 -3.62 -10.83
N PRO A 181 12.81 -4.23 -9.63
CA PRO A 181 13.04 -5.67 -9.48
C PRO A 181 12.00 -6.49 -10.24
N GLY A 182 10.73 -6.07 -10.22
CA GLY A 182 9.67 -6.74 -10.97
C GLY A 182 9.88 -6.70 -12.49
N LEU A 183 10.32 -5.56 -13.02
CA LEU A 183 10.65 -5.43 -14.45
C LEU A 183 11.88 -6.28 -14.83
N ALA A 184 12.92 -6.29 -13.97
CA ALA A 184 14.09 -7.16 -14.15
C ALA A 184 13.68 -8.63 -14.22
N GLY A 185 12.83 -9.06 -13.26
CA GLY A 185 12.27 -10.41 -13.26
C GLY A 185 11.42 -10.69 -14.49
N LEU A 186 10.51 -9.78 -14.87
CA LEU A 186 9.68 -9.96 -16.07
C LEU A 186 10.53 -10.12 -17.34
N MET A 187 11.59 -9.33 -17.50
CA MET A 187 12.52 -9.46 -18.62
C MET A 187 13.22 -10.81 -18.62
N ASP A 188 13.74 -11.23 -17.47
CA ASP A 188 14.42 -12.51 -17.34
C ASP A 188 13.47 -13.68 -17.64
N GLY A 189 12.30 -13.70 -17.01
CA GLY A 189 11.28 -14.72 -17.24
C GLY A 189 10.82 -14.78 -18.68
N SER A 190 10.49 -13.63 -19.28
CA SER A 190 9.93 -13.56 -20.64
C SER A 190 10.96 -13.87 -21.72
N VAL A 191 12.26 -13.62 -21.49
CA VAL A 191 13.30 -13.83 -22.49
C VAL A 191 14.04 -15.15 -22.29
N SER A 192 14.46 -15.48 -21.06
CA SER A 192 15.31 -16.65 -20.79
C SER A 192 14.59 -17.98 -21.00
N THR A 193 13.27 -18.01 -20.85
CA THR A 193 12.47 -19.24 -20.99
C THR A 193 12.01 -19.52 -22.43
N LEU A 194 12.15 -18.55 -23.36
CA LEU A 194 11.81 -18.74 -24.77
C LEU A 194 12.62 -19.85 -25.42
N ALA A 195 13.95 -19.83 -25.23
CA ALA A 195 14.84 -20.82 -25.83
C ALA A 195 14.47 -22.27 -25.48
N PRO A 196 14.39 -22.66 -24.19
CA PRO A 196 14.05 -24.05 -23.84
C PRO A 196 12.62 -24.44 -24.24
N ILE A 197 11.65 -23.52 -24.17
CA ILE A 197 10.25 -23.80 -24.55
C ILE A 197 10.16 -24.06 -26.05
N PHE A 198 10.69 -23.17 -26.89
CA PHE A 198 10.62 -23.34 -28.34
C PHE A 198 11.51 -24.48 -28.81
N ALA A 199 12.69 -24.67 -28.22
CA ALA A 199 13.51 -25.85 -28.53
C ALA A 199 12.73 -27.15 -28.27
N THR A 200 12.03 -27.24 -27.14
CA THR A 200 11.18 -28.40 -26.81
C THR A 200 10.01 -28.52 -27.77
N ALA A 201 9.33 -27.42 -28.09
CA ALA A 201 8.21 -27.41 -29.02
C ALA A 201 8.61 -27.93 -30.40
N PHE A 202 9.73 -27.44 -30.93
CA PHE A 202 10.21 -27.84 -32.25
C PHE A 202 10.78 -29.27 -32.27
N ALA A 203 11.54 -29.65 -31.24
CA ALA A 203 12.15 -30.97 -31.15
C ALA A 203 11.12 -32.09 -30.90
N THR A 204 10.16 -31.86 -30.01
CA THR A 204 9.23 -32.91 -29.55
C THR A 204 7.90 -32.89 -30.27
N GLN A 205 7.50 -31.73 -30.84
CA GLN A 205 6.17 -31.51 -31.42
C GLN A 205 5.03 -31.89 -30.46
N ASN A 206 5.28 -31.86 -29.15
CA ASN A 206 4.34 -32.28 -28.12
C ASN A 206 4.00 -31.11 -27.18
N SER A 207 2.76 -30.65 -27.26
CA SER A 207 2.30 -29.47 -26.51
C SER A 207 2.40 -29.68 -24.99
N HIS A 208 1.99 -30.84 -24.48
CA HIS A 208 2.05 -31.13 -23.05
C HIS A 208 3.48 -31.17 -22.51
N THR A 209 4.41 -31.78 -23.25
CA THR A 209 5.84 -31.79 -22.87
C THR A 209 6.40 -30.37 -22.84
N THR A 210 6.08 -29.56 -23.85
CA THR A 210 6.49 -28.15 -23.89
C THR A 210 5.93 -27.35 -22.71
N PHE A 211 4.65 -27.56 -22.36
CA PHE A 211 4.04 -26.92 -21.20
C PHE A 211 4.77 -27.29 -19.90
N LEU A 212 5.06 -28.57 -19.67
CA LEU A 212 5.76 -29.01 -18.47
C LEU A 212 7.16 -28.41 -18.36
N VAL A 213 7.91 -28.38 -19.46
CA VAL A 213 9.23 -27.75 -19.50
C VAL A 213 9.12 -26.25 -19.23
N GLY A 214 8.17 -25.56 -19.86
CA GLY A 214 7.94 -24.13 -19.64
C GLY A 214 7.53 -23.79 -18.22
N LEU A 215 6.61 -24.58 -17.63
CA LEU A 215 6.20 -24.43 -16.23
C LEU A 215 7.37 -24.64 -15.27
N ALA A 216 8.17 -25.68 -15.48
CA ALA A 216 9.35 -25.95 -14.66
C ALA A 216 10.40 -24.82 -14.78
N ALA A 217 10.65 -24.34 -16.00
CA ALA A 217 11.57 -23.24 -16.25
C ALA A 217 11.09 -21.94 -15.58
N ALA A 218 9.82 -21.57 -15.72
CA ALA A 218 9.25 -20.34 -15.15
C ALA A 218 9.24 -20.34 -13.61
N LEU A 219 8.90 -21.47 -12.99
CA LEU A 219 8.93 -21.61 -11.52
C LEU A 219 10.37 -21.64 -10.99
N GLY A 220 11.25 -22.39 -11.64
CA GLY A 220 12.67 -22.48 -11.25
C GLY A 220 13.37 -21.13 -11.35
N ALA A 221 13.20 -20.44 -12.48
CA ALA A 221 13.74 -19.09 -12.69
C ALA A 221 13.17 -18.10 -11.66
N GLY A 222 11.87 -18.14 -11.38
CA GLY A 222 11.25 -17.26 -10.39
C GLY A 222 11.76 -17.45 -8.98
N VAL A 223 11.95 -18.70 -8.53
CA VAL A 223 12.58 -18.98 -7.24
C VAL A 223 14.01 -18.45 -7.23
N SER A 224 14.81 -18.74 -8.27
CA SER A 224 16.20 -18.28 -8.35
C SER A 224 16.29 -16.76 -8.28
N MET A 225 15.51 -16.05 -9.11
CA MET A 225 15.49 -14.59 -9.14
C MET A 225 15.04 -13.98 -7.82
N ALA A 226 14.06 -14.59 -7.13
CA ALA A 226 13.62 -14.12 -5.83
C ALA A 226 14.76 -14.12 -4.80
N PHE A 227 15.53 -15.21 -4.75
CA PHE A 227 16.67 -15.32 -3.84
C PHE A 227 17.82 -14.39 -4.24
N THR A 228 18.15 -14.31 -5.54
CA THR A 228 19.21 -13.43 -6.02
C THR A 228 18.93 -11.97 -5.69
N GLU A 229 17.71 -11.50 -5.90
CA GLU A 229 17.33 -10.12 -5.60
C GLU A 229 17.22 -9.86 -4.08
N ALA A 230 16.66 -10.81 -3.32
CA ALA A 230 16.58 -10.68 -1.86
C ALA A 230 17.95 -10.71 -1.17
N ALA A 231 18.94 -11.41 -1.76
CA ALA A 231 20.30 -11.48 -1.25
C ALA A 231 21.21 -10.34 -1.78
N SER A 232 20.75 -9.54 -2.75
CA SER A 232 21.58 -8.56 -3.44
C SER A 232 22.09 -7.42 -2.54
N ASP A 233 21.28 -7.00 -1.57
CA ASP A 233 21.56 -5.93 -0.61
C ASP A 233 20.46 -5.90 0.47
N ASP A 234 20.71 -5.29 1.63
CA ASP A 234 19.71 -5.09 2.68
C ASP A 234 18.81 -3.84 2.48
N GLY A 235 19.18 -2.99 1.52
CA GLY A 235 18.45 -1.78 1.17
C GLY A 235 18.77 -0.57 2.04
N ALA A 236 19.59 -0.72 3.09
CA ALA A 236 19.93 0.34 4.04
C ALA A 236 20.81 1.42 3.42
N LEU A 237 21.76 1.03 2.56
CA LEU A 237 22.66 1.96 1.84
C LEU A 237 22.13 2.34 0.45
N SER A 238 21.44 1.42 -0.23
CA SER A 238 20.94 1.67 -1.60
C SER A 238 19.61 2.43 -1.65
N GLY A 239 18.87 2.51 -0.53
CA GLY A 239 17.54 3.12 -0.48
C GLY A 239 16.50 2.37 -1.33
N ARG A 240 16.75 1.10 -1.64
CA ARG A 240 15.86 0.27 -2.48
C ARG A 240 14.79 -0.47 -1.68
N GLY A 241 14.76 -0.27 -0.35
CA GLY A 241 13.74 -0.83 0.54
C GLY A 241 13.95 -2.29 0.89
N SER A 242 12.92 -2.89 1.49
CA SER A 242 12.98 -4.24 2.05
C SER A 242 13.43 -5.29 1.02
N PRO A 243 14.48 -6.09 1.31
CA PRO A 243 14.99 -7.11 0.39
C PRO A 243 13.94 -8.19 0.06
N LEU A 244 13.12 -8.56 1.04
CA LEU A 244 12.04 -9.53 0.86
C LEU A 244 10.97 -9.02 -0.12
N LYS A 245 10.62 -7.73 -0.07
CA LYS A 245 9.67 -7.13 -1.02
C LYS A 245 10.22 -7.16 -2.44
N ARG A 246 11.51 -6.83 -2.62
CA ARG A 246 12.17 -6.86 -3.93
C ARG A 246 12.27 -8.28 -4.47
N GLY A 247 12.72 -9.24 -3.65
CA GLY A 247 12.79 -10.65 -4.04
C GLY A 247 11.44 -11.22 -4.43
N PHE A 248 10.39 -10.91 -3.66
CA PHE A 248 9.04 -11.30 -4.02
C PHE A 248 8.60 -10.69 -5.37
N ALA A 249 8.81 -9.38 -5.57
CA ALA A 249 8.48 -8.69 -6.82
C ALA A 249 9.22 -9.31 -8.02
N ALA A 250 10.53 -9.51 -7.91
CA ALA A 250 11.35 -10.10 -8.96
C ALA A 250 10.92 -11.54 -9.27
N GLY A 251 10.78 -12.39 -8.25
CA GLY A 251 10.43 -13.79 -8.44
C GLY A 251 9.06 -14.01 -9.06
N VAL A 252 8.04 -13.32 -8.55
CA VAL A 252 6.67 -13.40 -9.10
C VAL A 252 6.63 -12.95 -10.54
N MET A 253 7.27 -11.81 -10.86
CA MET A 253 7.27 -11.29 -12.23
C MET A 253 8.07 -12.16 -13.20
N THR A 254 9.13 -12.83 -12.72
CA THR A 254 9.88 -13.83 -13.52
C THR A 254 9.00 -15.02 -13.85
N THR A 255 8.29 -15.57 -12.87
CA THR A 255 7.35 -16.67 -13.11
C THR A 255 6.23 -16.23 -14.06
N ILE A 256 5.65 -15.04 -13.87
CA ILE A 256 4.61 -14.52 -14.78
C ILE A 256 5.13 -14.40 -16.22
N GLY A 257 6.34 -13.84 -16.40
CA GLY A 257 6.95 -13.70 -17.71
C GLY A 257 7.20 -15.04 -18.41
N GLY A 258 7.67 -16.06 -17.68
CA GLY A 258 7.87 -17.39 -18.26
C GLY A 258 6.56 -18.16 -18.50
N LEU A 259 5.53 -17.90 -17.70
CA LEU A 259 4.25 -18.58 -17.85
C LEU A 259 3.43 -18.07 -19.03
N GLY A 260 3.50 -16.79 -19.38
CA GLY A 260 2.59 -16.24 -20.38
C GLY A 260 2.72 -16.92 -21.76
N HIS A 261 3.94 -17.27 -22.18
CA HIS A 261 4.17 -18.04 -23.42
C HIS A 261 4.29 -19.57 -23.21
N ALA A 262 4.24 -20.07 -21.97
CA ALA A 262 4.10 -21.49 -21.68
C ALA A 262 2.64 -21.96 -21.65
N LEU A 263 1.73 -21.14 -21.11
CA LEU A 263 0.30 -21.46 -20.98
C LEU A 263 -0.41 -21.83 -22.30
N PRO A 264 -0.09 -21.25 -23.47
CA PRO A 264 -0.67 -21.65 -24.74
C PRO A 264 -0.50 -23.14 -25.05
N TYR A 265 0.54 -23.78 -24.53
CA TYR A 265 0.81 -25.22 -24.71
C TYR A 265 -0.08 -26.14 -23.87
N LEU A 266 -1.04 -25.59 -23.11
CA LEU A 266 -2.18 -26.37 -22.62
C LEU A 266 -3.12 -26.81 -23.75
N ILE A 267 -3.05 -26.14 -24.90
CA ILE A 267 -3.81 -26.50 -26.09
C ILE A 267 -3.14 -27.72 -26.73
N ALA A 268 -3.92 -28.78 -26.98
CA ALA A 268 -3.40 -30.04 -27.52
C ALA A 268 -2.79 -29.89 -28.93
N ASP A 269 -3.35 -29.01 -29.76
CA ASP A 269 -2.86 -28.73 -31.10
C ASP A 269 -1.61 -27.82 -31.06
N ILE A 270 -0.46 -28.38 -31.48
CA ILE A 270 0.84 -27.71 -31.38
C ILE A 270 0.94 -26.46 -32.27
N TRP A 271 0.28 -26.44 -33.43
CA TRP A 271 0.32 -25.30 -34.35
C TRP A 271 -0.47 -24.11 -33.80
N THR A 272 -1.66 -24.39 -33.25
CA THR A 272 -2.48 -23.39 -32.55
C THR A 272 -1.76 -22.87 -31.30
N ALA A 273 -1.15 -23.77 -30.51
CA ALA A 273 -0.35 -23.39 -29.35
C ALA A 273 0.83 -22.48 -29.73
N ASN A 274 1.58 -22.82 -30.78
CA ASN A 274 2.71 -22.01 -31.28
C ASN A 274 2.25 -20.62 -31.74
N LEU A 275 1.17 -20.54 -32.52
CA LEU A 275 0.64 -19.25 -33.00
C LEU A 275 0.24 -18.34 -31.83
N ILE A 276 -0.47 -18.88 -30.85
CA ILE A 276 -0.88 -18.12 -29.67
C ILE A 276 0.34 -17.73 -28.83
N ALA A 277 1.30 -18.64 -28.64
CA ALA A 277 2.56 -18.34 -27.95
C ALA A 277 3.30 -17.17 -28.62
N PHE A 278 3.41 -17.14 -29.96
CA PHE A 278 4.01 -16.00 -30.67
C PHE A 278 3.28 -14.68 -30.42
N ILE A 279 1.95 -14.70 -30.44
CA ILE A 279 1.15 -13.51 -30.15
C ILE A 279 1.37 -13.04 -28.71
N VAL A 280 1.41 -13.97 -27.75
CA VAL A 280 1.66 -13.63 -26.34
C VAL A 280 3.05 -13.04 -26.17
N VAL A 281 4.09 -13.67 -26.72
CA VAL A 281 5.47 -13.13 -26.67
C VAL A 281 5.52 -11.72 -27.25
N PHE A 282 4.87 -11.48 -28.39
CA PHE A 282 4.80 -10.13 -28.96
C PHE A 282 4.18 -9.11 -27.97
N ILE A 283 3.06 -9.46 -27.34
CA ILE A 283 2.41 -8.59 -26.34
C ILE A 283 3.31 -8.39 -25.11
N GLU A 284 3.95 -9.45 -24.61
CA GLU A 284 4.88 -9.42 -23.46
C GLU A 284 6.04 -8.45 -23.71
N LEU A 285 6.71 -8.57 -24.87
CA LEU A 285 7.83 -7.72 -25.23
C LEU A 285 7.42 -6.24 -25.35
N TRP A 286 6.21 -5.96 -25.88
CA TRP A 286 5.66 -4.61 -25.96
C TRP A 286 5.31 -4.05 -24.58
N ALA A 287 4.74 -4.89 -23.70
CA ALA A 287 4.43 -4.50 -22.32
C ALA A 287 5.72 -4.15 -21.55
N ILE A 288 6.78 -4.96 -21.68
CA ILE A 288 8.08 -4.68 -21.07
C ILE A 288 8.64 -3.34 -21.55
N ALA A 289 8.63 -3.10 -22.87
CA ALA A 289 9.12 -1.84 -23.46
C ALA A 289 8.31 -0.63 -22.96
N TRP A 290 7.00 -0.78 -22.83
CA TRP A 290 6.13 0.26 -22.28
C TRP A 290 6.41 0.55 -20.81
N ILE A 291 6.58 -0.49 -19.96
CA ILE A 291 6.91 -0.33 -18.54
C ILE A 291 8.27 0.37 -18.38
N GLN A 292 9.28 -0.04 -19.15
CA GLN A 292 10.59 0.63 -19.19
C GLN A 292 10.45 2.11 -19.53
N ASN A 293 9.68 2.45 -20.57
CA ASN A 293 9.49 3.83 -20.96
C ASN A 293 8.76 4.65 -19.88
N ARG A 294 7.71 4.08 -19.29
CA ARG A 294 6.85 4.77 -18.34
C ARG A 294 7.50 5.03 -16.98
N TYR A 295 8.35 4.11 -16.51
CA TYR A 295 8.88 4.12 -15.14
C TYR A 295 10.40 4.28 -15.04
N MET A 296 11.17 3.82 -16.05
CA MET A 296 12.64 3.92 -16.06
C MET A 296 13.15 5.09 -16.91
N GLN A 297 12.25 5.89 -17.50
CA GLN A 297 12.57 7.01 -18.40
C GLN A 297 13.43 6.61 -19.62
N THR A 298 13.47 5.33 -19.97
CA THR A 298 14.18 4.84 -21.16
C THR A 298 13.41 5.27 -22.43
N PRO A 299 14.08 5.82 -23.46
CA PRO A 299 13.41 6.13 -24.72
C PRO A 299 12.76 4.87 -25.32
N PHE A 300 11.46 4.94 -25.66
CA PHE A 300 10.66 3.78 -26.09
C PHE A 300 11.33 2.96 -27.19
N PHE A 301 11.89 3.63 -28.21
CA PHE A 301 12.56 2.95 -29.33
C PHE A 301 13.81 2.15 -28.89
N ARG A 302 14.56 2.63 -27.88
CA ARG A 302 15.71 1.89 -27.34
C ARG A 302 15.25 0.69 -26.53
N ALA A 303 14.24 0.87 -25.68
CA ALA A 303 13.64 -0.21 -24.89
C ALA A 303 13.07 -1.31 -25.80
N ALA A 304 12.26 -0.93 -26.78
CA ALA A 304 11.68 -1.86 -27.75
C ALA A 304 12.76 -2.59 -28.56
N PHE A 305 13.77 -1.88 -29.06
CA PHE A 305 14.85 -2.51 -29.82
C PHE A 305 15.64 -3.53 -28.98
N GLN A 306 16.00 -3.19 -27.73
CA GLN A 306 16.73 -4.10 -26.85
C GLN A 306 15.93 -5.37 -26.55
N VAL A 307 14.65 -5.21 -26.22
CA VAL A 307 13.77 -6.32 -25.85
C VAL A 307 13.45 -7.21 -27.06
N VAL A 308 13.16 -6.61 -28.22
CA VAL A 308 12.88 -7.36 -29.46
C VAL A 308 14.13 -8.06 -29.99
N LEU A 309 15.29 -7.39 -30.00
CA LEU A 309 16.55 -8.01 -30.45
C LEU A 309 16.96 -9.16 -29.54
N GLY A 310 16.91 -8.96 -28.21
CA GLY A 310 17.22 -9.99 -27.23
C GLY A 310 16.27 -11.18 -27.34
N GLY A 311 14.96 -10.93 -27.38
CA GLY A 311 13.94 -11.97 -27.54
C GLY A 311 14.10 -12.74 -28.85
N SER A 312 14.33 -12.05 -29.97
CA SER A 312 14.52 -12.68 -31.28
C SER A 312 15.76 -13.57 -31.33
N LEU A 313 16.86 -13.14 -30.70
CA LEU A 313 18.10 -13.92 -30.65
C LEU A 313 17.92 -15.20 -29.83
N VAL A 314 17.33 -15.11 -28.64
CA VAL A 314 17.09 -16.27 -27.77
C VAL A 314 16.08 -17.23 -28.41
N PHE A 315 15.06 -16.68 -29.06
CA PHE A 315 14.11 -17.48 -29.86
C PHE A 315 14.80 -18.22 -31.00
N ALA A 316 15.65 -17.55 -31.78
CA ALA A 316 16.40 -18.18 -32.87
C ALA A 316 17.31 -19.31 -32.36
N ILE A 317 17.97 -19.11 -31.22
CA ILE A 317 18.76 -20.17 -30.54
C ILE A 317 17.87 -21.37 -30.23
N GLY A 318 16.67 -21.15 -29.67
CA GLY A 318 15.72 -22.21 -29.36
C GLY A 318 15.30 -22.99 -30.61
N ILE A 319 14.96 -22.32 -31.70
CA ILE A 319 14.63 -22.99 -32.97
C ILE A 319 15.79 -23.83 -33.47
N VAL A 320 16.98 -23.23 -33.60
CA VAL A 320 18.16 -23.92 -34.18
C VAL A 320 18.50 -25.17 -33.38
N ILE A 321 18.53 -25.06 -32.04
CA ILE A 321 18.79 -26.22 -31.18
C ILE A 321 17.67 -27.27 -31.28
N GLY A 322 16.41 -26.83 -31.35
CA GLY A 322 15.26 -27.72 -31.41
C GLY A 322 15.04 -28.40 -32.76
N SER A 323 15.46 -27.78 -33.86
CA SER A 323 15.30 -28.30 -35.22
C SER A 323 16.40 -29.30 -35.63
N GLY A 324 17.55 -29.28 -34.93
CA GLY A 324 18.74 -30.03 -35.31
C GLY A 324 19.60 -29.29 -36.32
#